data_AF-A0A268F2P6-F1
#
_entry.id   AF-A0A268F2P6-F1
#
_cell.length_a   1.000
_cell.length_b   1.000
_cell.length_c   1.000
_cell.angle_alpha   90.00
_cell.angle_beta   90.00
_cell.angle_gamma   90.00
#
_symmetry.space_group_name_H-M   'P 1'
#
loop_
_entity.id
_entity.type
_entity.pdbx_description
1 polymer ?
#
loop_
_entity_poly.entity_id
_entity_poly.type
_entity_poly.pdbx_seq_one_letter_code
_entity_poly.pdbx_strand_id
1 'polypeptide(L)' 'MIISIRKMISLIRFVACFAVLTVFFYYVLDWVGDWVNPSNPYQVPSGQAVKAFQPESTMDSQYSPAMRLKLFYWYGE' A
#
# COMPACT_ATOMS: atom_id res chain seq x y z
N MET A 1 12.42 12.29 39.73
CA MET A 1 11.20 12.50 38.93
C MET A 1 10.09 11.62 39.49
N ILE A 2 9.29 12.13 40.43
CA ILE A 2 8.14 11.39 40.99
C ILE A 2 6.99 11.55 40.00
N ILE A 3 6.67 10.47 39.29
CA ILE A 3 5.55 10.45 38.35
C ILE A 3 4.28 10.54 39.20
N SER A 4 3.53 11.64 39.05
CA SER A 4 2.26 11.81 39.73
C SER A 4 1.30 10.72 39.30
N ILE A 5 0.77 9.95 40.25
CA ILE A 5 -0.22 8.88 40.03
C ILE A 5 -1.39 9.37 39.15
N ARG A 6 -1.77 10.65 39.29
CA ARG A 6 -2.82 11.29 38.47
C ARG A 6 -2.47 11.35 36.98
N LYS A 7 -1.19 11.58 36.63
CA LYS A 7 -0.71 11.54 35.24
C LYS A 7 -0.74 10.13 34.67
N MET A 8 -0.37 9.12 35.46
CA MET A 8 -0.47 7.72 35.01
C MET A 8 -1.91 7.29 34.75
N ILE A 9 -2.85 7.66 35.61
CA ILE A 9 -4.27 7.33 35.41
C ILE A 9 -4.80 7.99 34.13
N SER A 10 -4.42 9.24 33.87
CA SER A 10 -4.80 9.94 32.63
C SER A 10 -4.25 9.22 31.39
N LEU A 11 -2.98 8.79 31.43
CA LEU A 11 -2.35 8.03 30.34
C LEU A 11 -3.06 6.69 30.11
N ILE A 12 -3.35 5.93 31.16
CA ILE A 12 -4.06 4.65 31.06
C ILE A 12 -5.43 4.86 30.43
N ARG A 13 -6.15 5.91 30.84
CA ARG A 13 -7.47 6.23 30.27
C ARG A 13 -7.38 6.58 28.79
N PHE A 14 -6.36 7.32 28.40
CA PHE A 14 -6.09 7.64 27.00
C PHE A 14 -5.76 6.38 26.18
N VAL A 15 -4.85 5.55 26.67
CA VAL A 15 -4.45 4.29 26.00
C VAL A 15 -5.64 3.34 25.88
N ALA A 16 -6.46 3.22 26.93
CA ALA A 16 -7.67 2.40 26.89
C ALA A 16 -8.67 2.92 25.84
N CYS A 17 -8.90 4.23 25.78
CA CYS A 17 -9.78 4.84 24.78
C CYS A 17 -9.25 4.59 23.36
N PHE A 18 -7.94 4.76 23.16
CA PHE A 18 -7.29 4.48 21.89
C PHE A 18 -7.40 3.01 21.48
N ALA A 19 -7.18 2.08 22.42
CA ALA A 19 -7.32 0.65 22.16
C ALA A 19 -8.74 0.28 21.73
N VAL A 20 -9.76 0.81 22.42
CA VAL A 20 -11.17 0.61 22.06
C VAL A 20 -11.45 1.14 20.64
N LEU A 21 -10.92 2.33 20.31
CA LEU A 21 -11.08 2.92 18.99
C LEU A 21 -10.42 2.08 17.90
N THR A 22 -9.20 1.57 18.14
CA THR A 22 -8.49 0.69 17.21
C THR A 22 -9.26 -0.60 16.96
N VAL A 23 -9.79 -1.23 18.01
CA VAL A 23 -10.62 -2.43 17.89
C VAL A 23 -11.90 -2.14 17.11
N PHE A 24 -12.55 -1.01 17.37
CA PHE A 24 -13.73 -0.58 16.63
C PHE A 24 -13.44 -0.44 15.13
N PHE A 25 -12.36 0.27 14.76
CA PHE A 25 -11.99 0.42 13.36
C PHE A 25 -11.57 -0.89 12.71
N TYR A 26 -10.89 -1.77 13.44
CA TYR A 26 -10.55 -3.10 12.94
C TYR A 26 -11.80 -3.87 12.50
N TYR A 27 -12.84 -3.93 13.34
CA TYR A 27 -14.09 -4.59 12.97
C TYR A 27 -14.85 -3.91 11.83
N VAL A 28 -14.83 -2.58 11.77
CA VAL A 28 -15.46 -1.84 10.66
C VAL A 28 -14.75 -2.17 9.34
N LEU A 29 -13.41 -2.17 9.34
CA LEU A 29 -12.61 -2.48 8.17
C LEU A 29 -12.73 -3.95 7.76
N ASP A 30 -12.83 -4.86 8.72
CA ASP A 30 -13.06 -6.29 8.48
C ASP A 30 -14.43 -6.50 7.81
N TRP A 31 -15.48 -5.86 8.33
CA TRP A 31 -16.82 -5.92 7.74
C TRP A 31 -16.88 -5.35 6.32
N VAL A 32 -16.17 -4.24 6.06
CA VAL A 32 -16.02 -3.69 4.70
C VAL A 32 -15.16 -4.61 3.82
N GLY A 33 -14.13 -5.22 4.40
CA GLY A 33 -13.25 -6.17 3.74
C GLY A 33 -14.02 -7.40 3.24
N ASP A 34 -14.92 -7.95 4.04
CA ASP A 34 -15.81 -9.05 3.63
C ASP A 34 -16.71 -8.67 2.45
N TRP A 35 -17.06 -7.39 2.32
CA TRP A 35 -17.85 -6.89 1.18
C TRP A 35 -17.01 -6.70 -0.08
N VAL A 36 -15.75 -6.27 0.06
CA VAL A 36 -14.86 -5.93 -1.07
C VAL A 36 -14.06 -7.14 -1.55
N ASN A 37 -13.72 -8.07 -0.66
CA ASN A 37 -12.86 -9.18 -0.99
C ASN A 37 -13.71 -10.29 -1.66
N PRO A 38 -13.44 -10.65 -2.93
CA PRO A 38 -14.12 -11.76 -3.55
C PRO A 38 -13.86 -13.02 -2.71
N SER A 39 -14.92 -13.78 -2.42
CA SER A 39 -14.92 -14.97 -1.56
C SER A 39 -13.98 -16.09 -2.01
N ASN A 40 -13.17 -15.88 -3.05
CA ASN A 40 -12.29 -16.86 -3.66
C ASN A 40 -10.95 -16.22 -4.10
N PRO A 41 -10.06 -15.88 -3.14
CA PRO A 41 -8.76 -15.24 -3.45
C PRO A 41 -7.80 -16.11 -4.28
N TYR A 42 -8.12 -17.39 -4.47
CA TYR A 42 -7.37 -18.34 -5.30
C TYR A 42 -8.12 -18.78 -6.57
N GLN A 43 -9.25 -18.16 -6.91
CA GLN A 43 -9.87 -18.41 -8.20
C GLN A 43 -8.93 -17.93 -9.31
N VAL A 44 -8.65 -18.81 -10.26
CA VAL A 44 -7.91 -18.46 -11.47
C VAL A 44 -8.69 -17.34 -12.16
N PRO A 45 -8.09 -16.16 -12.40
CA PRO A 45 -8.81 -15.04 -12.98
C PRO A 45 -9.38 -15.46 -14.33
N SER A 46 -10.71 -15.47 -14.46
CA SER A 46 -11.42 -15.80 -15.71
C SER A 46 -11.42 -14.58 -16.64
N GLY A 47 -10.26 -14.31 -17.21
CA GLY A 47 -10.04 -13.26 -18.19
C GLY A 47 -8.63 -13.47 -18.76
N GLN A 48 -8.43 -13.23 -20.06
CA GLN A 48 -7.08 -13.21 -20.61
C GLN A 48 -6.31 -12.12 -19.86
N ALA A 49 -5.47 -12.52 -18.90
CA ALA A 49 -4.53 -11.64 -18.26
C ALA A 49 -3.53 -11.21 -19.34
N VAL A 50 -3.85 -10.12 -20.04
CA VAL A 50 -2.94 -9.51 -20.98
C VAL A 50 -1.74 -9.07 -20.14
N LYS A 51 -0.62 -9.75 -20.33
CA LYS A 51 0.65 -9.41 -19.73
C LYS A 51 1.00 -7.99 -20.20
N ALA A 52 0.68 -6.98 -19.41
CA ALA A 52 1.01 -5.58 -19.67
C ALA A 52 2.53 -5.30 -19.64
N PHE A 53 3.33 -6.36 -19.42
CA PHE A 53 4.77 -6.33 -19.58
C PHE A 53 5.11 -6.83 -20.98
N GLN A 54 5.11 -5.89 -21.93
CA GLN A 54 5.76 -6.09 -23.22
C GLN A 54 7.24 -5.80 -22.99
N PRO A 55 8.14 -6.82 -22.96
CA PRO A 55 9.56 -6.51 -23.00
C PRO A 55 9.77 -5.72 -24.28
N GLU A 56 10.38 -4.55 -24.13
CA GLU A 56 10.63 -3.59 -25.19
C GLU A 56 11.70 -4.14 -26.16
N SER A 57 11.42 -5.27 -26.81
CA SER A 57 12.33 -5.94 -27.75
C SER A 57 12.36 -5.25 -29.11
N THR A 58 11.84 -4.02 -29.22
CA THR A 58 11.77 -3.25 -30.46
C THR A 58 12.27 -1.81 -30.33
N MET A 59 12.79 -1.38 -29.17
CA MET A 59 13.43 -0.04 -29.05
C MET A 59 14.94 -0.03 -29.23
N ASP A 60 15.59 -1.16 -29.49
CA ASP A 60 17.04 -1.21 -29.65
C ASP A 60 17.57 -0.74 -31.02
N SER A 61 16.72 -0.31 -31.97
CA SER A 61 17.18 0.09 -33.31
C SER A 61 16.90 1.54 -33.73
N GLN A 62 16.07 2.30 -33.00
CA GLN A 62 15.69 3.67 -33.42
C GLN A 62 16.26 4.81 -32.57
N TYR A 63 16.75 4.52 -31.36
CA TYR A 63 17.30 5.56 -30.50
C TYR A 63 18.82 5.65 -30.64
N SER A 64 19.27 6.72 -31.29
CA SER A 64 20.69 7.11 -31.26
C SER A 64 21.17 7.18 -29.80
N PRO A 65 22.38 6.67 -29.47
CA PRO A 65 22.92 6.70 -28.11
C PRO A 65 22.88 8.08 -27.45
N ALA A 66 23.01 9.15 -28.24
CA ALA A 66 22.90 10.54 -27.77
C ALA A 66 21.49 10.89 -27.25
N MET A 67 20.44 10.33 -27.85
CA MET A 67 19.06 10.57 -27.43
C MET A 67 18.75 9.89 -26.11
N ARG A 68 19.31 8.70 -25.88
CA ARG A 68 19.22 7.98 -24.59
C ARG A 68 19.94 8.75 -23.48
N LEU A 69 21.12 9.31 -23.78
CA LEU A 69 21.86 10.14 -22.83
C LEU A 69 21.09 11.42 -22.47
N LYS A 70 20.44 12.06 -23.46
CA LYS A 70 19.59 13.23 -23.22
C LYS A 70 18.41 12.89 -22.31
N LEU A 71 17.74 11.75 -22.53
CA LEU A 71 16.62 11.33 -21.69
C LEU A 71 17.05 11.06 -20.25
N PHE A 72 18.19 10.38 -20.07
CA PHE A 72 18.78 10.13 -18.75
C PHE A 72 19.01 11.44 -17.98
N TYR A 73 19.62 12.43 -18.62
CA TYR A 73 19.82 13.75 -18.01
C TYR A 73 18.53 14.53 -17.74
N TRP A 74 17.42 14.20 -18.43
CA TRP A 74 16.17 14.96 -18.32
C TRP A 74 15.18 14.37 -17.32
N TYR A 75 15.08 13.03 -17.26
CA TYR A 75 14.20 12.32 -16.33
C TYR A 75 14.88 11.93 -15.02
N GLY A 76 16.21 11.90 -14.97
CA GLY A 76 16.97 11.75 -13.73
C GLY A 76 16.71 10.45 -12.98
N GLU A 77 16.83 9.30 -13.66
CA GLU A 77 17.06 8.03 -12.97
C GLU A 77 18.51 7.91 -12.47
#